data_AF-A0A0J5FSF7-F1
#
_entry.id   AF-A0A0J5FSF7-F1
#
_cell.length_a   1.000
_cell.length_b   1.000
_cell.length_c   1.000
_cell.angle_alpha   90.00
_cell.angle_beta   90.00
_cell.angle_gamma   90.00
#
_symmetry.space_group_name_H-M   'P 1'
#
loop_
_entity.id
_entity.type
_entity.pdbx_description
1 polymer ?
#
loop_
_entity_poly.entity_id
_entity_poly.type
_entity_poly.pdbx_seq_one_letter_code
_entity_poly.pdbx_strand_id
1 'polypeptide(L)'
;MEKSVFQWLFSASPPYCLQINRPPQAEPVPVQLYWRPAHQKASRLYLAIGNACQQLGDGDVIVWRLSDTQWQSMLEGNNEAEPEQWERLPFTVSELAVHPEFATFIAIGTTETDVCGK
;
A
#
# COMPACT_ATOMS: atom_id res chain seq x y z
N MET A 1 -11.73 -13.13 -20.28
CA MET A 1 -11.46 -13.59 -18.91
C MET A 1 -10.44 -12.62 -18.35
N GLU A 2 -10.94 -11.56 -17.75
CA GLU A 2 -10.13 -10.45 -17.24
C GLU A 2 -9.23 -10.97 -16.13
N LYS A 3 -7.94 -10.66 -16.26
CA LYS A 3 -6.93 -11.06 -15.28
C LYS A 3 -7.32 -10.40 -13.97
N SER A 4 -7.54 -11.18 -12.93
CA SER A 4 -7.62 -10.68 -11.56
C SER A 4 -6.31 -9.95 -11.27
N VAL A 5 -6.31 -8.63 -11.43
CA VAL A 5 -5.19 -7.78 -11.05
C VAL A 5 -5.26 -7.71 -9.54
N PHE A 6 -4.70 -8.71 -8.87
CA PHE A 6 -4.59 -8.69 -7.43
C PHE A 6 -3.53 -7.67 -7.07
N GLN A 7 -4.00 -6.52 -6.60
CA GLN A 7 -3.19 -5.39 -6.23
C GLN A 7 -3.01 -5.41 -4.71
N TRP A 8 -1.78 -5.13 -4.27
CA TRP A 8 -1.48 -5.10 -2.84
C TRP A 8 -1.88 -3.71 -2.36
N LEU A 9 -2.91 -3.63 -1.52
CA LEU A 9 -3.45 -2.39 -1.00
C LEU A 9 -3.01 -2.18 0.44
N PHE A 10 -2.54 -0.97 0.72
CA PHE A 10 -2.17 -0.52 2.04
C PHE A 10 -2.95 0.75 2.35
N SER A 11 -3.66 0.79 3.47
CA SER A 11 -4.10 2.08 3.99
C SER A 11 -2.92 2.82 4.57
N ALA A 12 -2.93 4.13 4.34
CA ALA A 12 -2.21 5.09 5.15
C ALA A 12 -3.23 5.77 6.09
N SER A 13 -2.92 6.97 6.57
CA SER A 13 -3.93 7.77 7.27
C SER A 13 -5.10 8.09 6.33
N PRO A 14 -6.36 8.10 6.83
CA PRO A 14 -7.49 8.49 6.00
C PRO A 14 -7.28 9.87 5.37
N PRO A 15 -7.67 10.08 4.09
CA PRO A 15 -8.36 9.15 3.20
C PRO A 15 -7.43 8.46 2.18
N TYR A 16 -6.16 8.24 2.51
CA TYR A 16 -5.16 7.81 1.53
C TYR A 16 -4.90 6.30 1.56
N CYS A 17 -4.76 5.73 0.35
CA CYS A 17 -4.36 4.36 0.13
C CYS A 17 -3.23 4.25 -0.86
N LEU A 18 -2.40 3.23 -0.70
CA LEU A 18 -1.28 2.92 -1.58
C LEU A 18 -1.53 1.57 -2.22
N GLN A 19 -1.37 1.54 -3.52
CA GLN A 19 -1.47 0.34 -4.32
C GLN A 19 -0.10 0.00 -4.89
N ILE A 20 0.28 -1.27 -4.75
CA ILE A 20 1.50 -1.82 -5.36
C ILE A 20 1.09 -2.86 -6.40
N ASN A 21 1.56 -2.65 -7.62
CA ASN A 21 1.28 -3.55 -8.74
C ASN A 21 2.25 -4.73 -8.69
N ARG A 22 1.86 -5.79 -7.99
CA ARG A 22 2.65 -7.02 -7.86
C ARG A 22 1.77 -8.25 -8.07
N PRO A 23 2.26 -9.32 -8.71
CA PRO A 23 1.53 -10.58 -8.76
C PRO A 23 1.28 -11.13 -7.34
N PRO A 24 0.16 -11.84 -7.13
CA PRO A 24 -0.13 -12.50 -5.86
C PRO A 24 0.93 -13.56 -5.56
N GLN A 25 1.18 -13.79 -4.28
CA GLN A 25 2.00 -14.93 -3.84
C GLN A 25 1.19 -16.22 -3.95
N ALA A 26 1.88 -17.33 -4.25
CA ALA A 26 1.25 -18.65 -4.34
C ALA A 26 0.71 -19.14 -2.98
N GLU A 27 1.28 -18.64 -1.89
CA GLU A 27 0.90 -18.96 -0.51
C GLU A 27 0.71 -17.65 0.26
N PRO A 28 -0.23 -17.59 1.23
CA PRO A 28 -0.43 -16.41 2.06
C PRO A 28 0.82 -16.18 2.92
N VAL A 29 1.44 -15.02 2.75
CA VAL A 29 2.66 -14.66 3.48
C VAL A 29 2.49 -13.30 4.16
N PRO A 30 3.16 -13.04 5.28
CA PRO A 30 3.04 -11.74 5.91
C PRO A 30 3.55 -10.63 5.00
N VAL A 31 2.81 -9.53 4.94
CA VAL A 31 3.16 -8.36 4.13
C VAL A 31 3.26 -7.13 5.01
N GLN A 32 4.26 -6.29 4.74
CA GLN A 32 4.38 -5.00 5.40
C GLN A 32 5.01 -3.96 4.47
N LEU A 33 4.42 -2.77 4.44
CA LEU A 33 5.00 -1.59 3.82
C LEU A 33 5.58 -0.70 4.92
N TYR A 34 6.83 -0.26 4.79
CA TYR A 34 7.49 0.54 5.83
C TYR A 34 8.65 1.37 5.30
N TRP A 35 8.97 2.44 6.03
CA TRP A 35 10.13 3.28 5.77
C TRP A 35 11.39 2.73 6.44
N ARG A 36 12.51 2.72 5.72
CA ARG A 36 13.84 2.54 6.30
C ARG A 36 14.63 3.85 6.22
N PRO A 37 15.31 4.27 7.30
CA PRO A 37 16.20 5.42 7.26
C PRO A 37 17.39 5.12 6.34
N ALA A 38 17.66 5.99 5.35
CA ALA A 38 18.91 5.94 4.61
C ALA A 38 19.95 6.91 5.19
N HIS A 39 21.23 6.59 5.00
CA HIS A 39 22.40 7.30 5.52
C HIS A 39 22.48 8.81 5.22
N GLN A 40 21.58 9.38 4.40
CA GLN A 40 21.60 10.79 3.97
C GLN A 40 20.22 11.49 4.03
N LYS A 41 19.41 11.23 5.07
CA LYS A 41 18.12 11.90 5.37
C LYS A 41 16.92 11.56 4.48
N ALA A 42 17.09 10.83 3.39
CA ALA A 42 15.95 10.31 2.63
C ALA A 42 15.50 8.97 3.23
N SER A 43 14.27 8.90 3.75
CA SER A 43 13.64 7.61 4.04
C SER A 43 13.37 6.88 2.73
N ARG A 44 13.62 5.57 2.71
CA ARG A 44 13.36 4.71 1.55
C ARG A 44 12.17 3.81 1.87
N LEU A 45 11.25 3.69 0.93
CA LEU A 45 10.08 2.82 1.09
C LEU A 45 10.46 1.39 0.75
N TYR A 46 10.09 0.45 1.62
CA TYR A 46 10.33 -0.97 1.44
C TYR A 46 9.05 -1.76 1.59
N LEU A 47 8.87 -2.74 0.71
CA LEU A 47 7.86 -3.78 0.81
C LEU A 47 8.52 -5.06 1.33
N ALA A 48 8.13 -5.50 2.51
CA ALA A 48 8.42 -6.83 3.04
C ALA A 48 7.31 -7.80 2.64
N ILE A 49 7.72 -8.98 2.18
CA ILE A 49 6.86 -10.11 1.83
C ILE A 49 7.53 -11.37 2.39
N GLY A 50 6.98 -11.91 3.49
CA GLY A 50 7.63 -12.97 4.26
C GLY A 50 9.05 -12.57 4.65
N ASN A 51 10.04 -13.30 4.14
CA ASN A 51 11.46 -13.04 4.40
C ASN A 51 12.13 -12.13 3.35
N ALA A 52 11.44 -11.77 2.28
CA ALA A 52 11.96 -10.92 1.22
C ALA A 52 11.66 -9.45 1.53
N CYS A 53 12.62 -8.56 1.32
CA CYS A 53 12.43 -7.11 1.41
C CYS A 53 12.90 -6.47 0.09
N GLN A 54 12.04 -5.65 -0.50
CA GLN A 54 12.33 -4.95 -1.75
C GLN A 54 12.14 -3.44 -1.57
N GLN A 55 13.09 -2.65 -2.06
CA GLN A 55 12.94 -1.19 -2.13
C GLN A 55 11.96 -0.82 -3.25
N LEU A 56 11.03 0.09 -2.97
CA LEU A 56 10.11 0.64 -3.97
C LEU A 56 10.63 1.99 -4.47
N GLY A 57 10.41 2.24 -5.77
CA GLY A 57 10.68 3.51 -6.42
C GLY A 57 9.42 4.18 -6.95
N ASP A 58 9.62 5.33 -7.58
CA ASP A 58 8.56 6.04 -8.29
C ASP A 58 8.04 5.15 -9.44
N GLY A 59 6.74 4.91 -9.48
CA GLY A 59 6.08 4.02 -10.47
C GLY A 59 5.79 2.61 -9.98
N ASP A 60 6.42 2.14 -8.91
CA ASP A 60 6.03 0.89 -8.23
C ASP A 60 4.79 1.08 -7.35
N VAL A 61 4.55 2.33 -6.94
CA VAL A 61 3.50 2.75 -6.03
C VAL A 61 2.53 3.68 -6.75
N ILE A 62 1.24 3.43 -6.55
CA ILE A 62 0.18 4.34 -6.94
C ILE A 62 -0.53 4.79 -5.66
N VAL A 63 -0.70 6.09 -5.50
CA VAL A 63 -1.42 6.65 -4.36
C VAL A 63 -2.82 7.01 -4.79
N TRP A 64 -3.78 6.61 -3.98
CA TRP A 64 -5.20 6.84 -4.18
C TRP A 64 -5.75 7.66 -3.03
N ARG A 65 -6.70 8.52 -3.35
CA ARG A 65 -7.53 9.23 -2.39
C ARG A 65 -8.94 8.69 -2.48
N LEU A 66 -9.45 8.24 -1.35
CA LEU A 66 -10.79 7.68 -1.22
C LEU A 66 -11.78 8.75 -0.75
N SER A 67 -13.04 8.63 -1.15
CA SER A 67 -14.14 9.32 -0.46
C SER A 67 -14.42 8.64 0.88
N ASP A 68 -15.15 9.32 1.79
CA ASP A 68 -15.59 8.71 3.05
C ASP A 68 -16.35 7.39 2.84
N THR A 69 -17.20 7.34 1.81
CA THR A 69 -17.94 6.13 1.45
C THR A 69 -17.02 5.00 0.98
N GLN A 70 -16.03 5.30 0.13
CA GLN A 70 -15.05 4.32 -0.34
C GLN A 70 -14.16 3.83 0.81
N TRP A 71 -13.78 4.72 1.73
CA TRP A 71 -13.00 4.37 2.91
C TRP A 71 -13.73 3.38 3.82
N GLN A 72 -15.01 3.63 4.10
CA GLN A 72 -15.84 2.71 4.89
C GLN A 72 -15.98 1.35 4.21
N SER A 73 -16.31 1.33 2.91
CA SER A 73 -16.42 0.07 2.16
C SER A 73 -15.12 -0.74 2.16
N MET A 74 -13.97 -0.06 2.04
CA MET A 74 -12.65 -0.69 2.12
C MET A 74 -12.38 -1.30 3.51
N LEU A 75 -12.74 -0.61 4.61
CA LEU A 75 -12.60 -1.13 5.97
C LEU A 75 -13.52 -2.34 6.23
N GLU A 76 -14.72 -2.33 5.65
CA GLU A 76 -15.68 -3.43 5.76
C GLU A 76 -15.29 -4.66 4.91
N GLY A 77 -14.18 -4.59 4.17
CA GLY A 77 -13.75 -5.64 3.25
C GLY A 77 -14.62 -5.75 2.00
N ASN A 78 -15.58 -4.84 1.84
CA ASN A 78 -16.44 -4.71 0.67
C ASN A 78 -15.71 -3.86 -0.37
N ASN A 79 -14.68 -4.45 -0.97
CA ASN A 79 -13.92 -3.87 -2.09
C ASN A 79 -14.75 -3.85 -3.40
N GLU A 80 -16.03 -3.46 -3.33
CA GLU A 80 -16.91 -3.36 -4.51
C GLU A 80 -16.58 -2.16 -5.40
N ALA A 81 -15.87 -1.16 -4.88
CA ALA A 81 -15.35 -0.07 -5.69
C ALA A 81 -14.04 -0.51 -6.37
N GLU A 82 -14.11 -0.80 -7.67
CA GLU A 82 -12.93 -1.02 -8.48
C GLU A 82 -11.99 0.20 -8.38
N PRO A 83 -10.65 -0.01 -8.27
CA PRO A 83 -9.67 1.07 -8.14
C PRO A 83 -9.75 2.14 -9.24
N GLU A 84 -10.35 1.80 -10.38
CA GLU A 84 -10.59 2.71 -11.51
C GLU A 84 -11.49 3.91 -11.16
N GLN A 85 -12.29 3.81 -10.08
CA GLN A 85 -13.13 4.92 -9.59
C GLN A 85 -12.44 5.80 -8.53
N TRP A 86 -11.23 5.45 -8.09
CA TRP A 86 -10.52 6.19 -7.06
C TRP A 86 -9.72 7.36 -7.68
N GLU A 87 -9.54 8.44 -6.91
CA GLU A 87 -8.74 9.57 -7.38
C GLU A 87 -7.25 9.21 -7.28
N ARG A 88 -6.57 9.06 -8.42
CA ARG A 88 -5.13 8.83 -8.47
C ARG A 88 -4.37 10.11 -8.19
N LEU A 89 -3.50 10.07 -7.18
CA LEU A 89 -2.59 11.17 -6.86
C LEU A 89 -1.18 10.88 -7.41
N PRO A 90 -0.55 11.87 -8.07
CA PRO A 90 0.77 11.70 -8.70
C PRO A 90 1.90 11.95 -7.69
N PHE A 91 1.84 11.33 -6.50
CA PHE A 91 2.91 11.46 -5.51
C PHE A 91 4.12 10.59 -5.87
N THR A 92 5.30 11.15 -5.68
CA THR A 92 6.58 10.44 -5.66
C THR A 92 6.82 9.82 -4.28
N VAL A 93 7.65 8.78 -4.22
CA VAL A 93 8.08 8.15 -2.95
C VAL A 93 8.76 9.18 -2.03
N SER A 94 9.48 10.14 -2.59
CA SER A 94 10.12 11.20 -1.82
C SER A 94 9.11 12.16 -1.18
N GLU A 95 8.01 12.44 -1.85
CA GLU A 95 6.92 13.23 -1.29
C GLU A 95 6.23 12.47 -0.16
N LEU A 96 5.92 11.19 -0.35
CA LEU A 96 5.31 10.37 0.72
C LEU A 96 6.16 10.34 2.00
N ALA A 97 7.49 10.33 1.87
CA ALA A 97 8.41 10.29 3.00
C ALA A 97 8.35 11.52 3.91
N VAL A 98 7.86 12.67 3.43
CA VAL A 98 7.76 13.91 4.21
C VAL A 98 6.37 14.18 4.76
N HIS A 99 5.38 13.38 4.36
CA HIS A 99 3.98 13.54 4.73
C HIS A 99 3.64 12.63 5.94
N PRO A 100 3.17 13.20 7.06
CA PRO A 100 2.85 12.42 8.25
C PRO A 100 1.73 11.40 8.00
N GLU A 101 0.85 11.66 7.03
CA GLU A 101 -0.24 10.77 6.64
C GLU A 101 0.27 9.39 6.19
N PHE A 102 1.50 9.35 5.63
CA PHE A 102 2.15 8.14 5.11
C PHE A 102 3.25 7.60 6.04
N ALA A 103 3.23 7.97 7.33
CA ALA A 103 4.20 7.47 8.29
C ALA A 103 4.00 5.97 8.61
N THR A 104 2.76 5.51 8.57
CA THR A 104 2.35 4.14 8.89
C THR A 104 1.47 3.58 7.80
N PHE A 105 1.62 2.29 7.54
CA PHE A 105 0.84 1.57 6.54
C PHE A 105 0.25 0.33 7.17
N ILE A 106 -0.99 0.01 6.82
CA ILE A 106 -1.69 -1.20 7.25
C ILE A 106 -2.15 -1.94 6.00
N ALA A 107 -1.84 -3.23 5.89
CA ALA A 107 -2.30 -4.01 4.74
C ALA A 107 -3.84 -4.19 4.79
N ILE A 108 -4.53 -4.00 3.67
CA ILE A 108 -5.98 -4.19 3.55
C ILE A 108 -6.32 -5.08 2.36
N GLY A 109 -7.37 -5.89 2.51
CA GLY A 109 -7.92 -6.68 1.41
C GLY A 109 -7.10 -7.92 1.08
N THR A 110 -6.19 -8.32 1.97
CA THR A 110 -5.39 -9.54 1.85
C THR A 110 -5.76 -10.52 2.95
N THR A 111 -5.64 -11.83 2.68
CA THR A 111 -5.63 -12.89 3.70
C THR A 111 -4.30 -12.96 4.45
N GLU A 112 -3.40 -12.02 4.16
CA GLU A 112 -2.06 -11.94 4.68
C GLU A 112 -2.11 -11.24 6.04
N THR A 113 -1.51 -11.87 7.04
CA THR A 113 -1.42 -11.29 8.38
C THR A 113 -0.49 -10.09 8.34
N ASP A 114 -0.98 -8.94 8.81
CA ASP A 114 -0.12 -7.80 9.09
C ASP A 114 0.99 -8.29 10.03
N VAL A 115 2.26 -8.06 9.67
CA VAL A 115 3.34 -8.38 10.58
C VAL A 115 3.15 -7.46 11.77
N CYS A 116 2.58 -7.99 12.86
CA CYS A 116 2.57 -7.32 14.15
C CYS A 116 4.02 -7.31 14.66
N GLY A 117 4.81 -6.41 14.07
CA GLY A 117 6.24 -6.30 14.25
C GLY A 117 6.53 -4.95 14.88
N LYS A 118 6.96 -5.01 16.13
CA LYS A 118 7.60 -3.92 16.85
C LYS A 118 8.98 -3.64 16.25
#